data_AF-A0A5J4WQI5-F1
#
_entry.id   AF-A0A5J4WQI5-F1
#
_cell.length_a   1.000
_cell.length_b   1.000
_cell.length_c   1.000
_cell.angle_alpha   90.00
_cell.angle_beta   90.00
_cell.angle_gamma   90.00
#
_symmetry.space_group_name_H-M   'P 1'
#
loop_
_entity.id
_entity.type
_entity.pdbx_description
1 polymer ?
#
loop_
_entity_poly.entity_id
_entity_poly.type
_entity_poly.pdbx_seq_one_letter_code
_entity_poly.pdbx_strand_id
1 'polypeptide(L)'
;MKDVITIPTKIVPYVEENEELEDLIQCKKAYGKVIEYKLEKQMKDESKKDISSYFGAKDFSIKFTHTIVLFDDAIDKETSWNENVQLCRRETLLEQYNNNGTAE
;
A
#
# COMPACT_ATOMS: atom_id res chain seq x y z
N MET A 1 27.20 14.80 -4.32
CA MET A 1 26.00 15.01 -5.16
C MET A 1 24.82 15.03 -4.22
N LYS A 2 23.91 16.00 -4.31
CA LYS A 2 22.72 16.06 -3.45
C LYS A 2 21.56 15.49 -4.26
N ASP A 3 20.86 14.50 -3.72
CA ASP A 3 19.77 13.85 -4.44
C ASP A 3 18.68 14.88 -4.76
N VAL A 4 18.16 14.83 -5.99
CA VAL A 4 17.11 15.75 -6.46
C VAL A 4 15.76 15.37 -5.84
N ILE A 5 15.52 14.07 -5.66
CA ILE A 5 14.33 13.51 -5.02
C ILE A 5 14.78 12.27 -4.24
N THR A 6 14.23 12.09 -3.05
CA THR A 6 14.34 10.85 -2.27
C THR A 6 12.99 10.18 -2.27
N ILE A 7 12.91 8.98 -2.87
CA ILE A 7 11.69 8.17 -2.88
C ILE A 7 11.88 6.99 -1.93
N PRO A 8 10.99 6.79 -0.94
CA PRO A 8 11.00 5.61 -0.09
C PRO A 8 10.99 4.34 -0.95
N THR A 9 11.92 3.45 -0.66
CA THR A 9 12.06 2.17 -1.35
C THR A 9 11.96 1.05 -0.32
N LYS A 10 11.13 0.05 -0.59
CA LYS A 10 11.00 -1.16 0.22
C LYS A 10 11.34 -2.36 -0.64
N ILE A 11 12.21 -3.22 -0.13
CA ILE A 11 12.55 -4.52 -0.72
C ILE A 11 11.76 -5.55 0.06
N VAL A 12 10.98 -6.37 -0.63
CA VAL A 12 10.01 -7.31 -0.04
C VAL A 12 10.26 -8.70 -0.63
N PRO A 13 10.43 -9.74 0.19
CA PRO A 13 10.38 -11.11 -0.30
C PRO A 13 9.00 -11.41 -0.89
N TYR A 14 8.92 -12.11 -2.02
CA TYR A 14 7.67 -12.45 -2.69
C TYR A 14 6.73 -13.23 -1.76
N VAL A 15 7.27 -14.09 -0.89
CA VAL A 15 6.46 -14.82 0.12
C VAL A 15 5.71 -13.89 1.08
N GLU A 16 6.17 -12.65 1.24
CA GLU A 16 5.58 -11.60 2.07
C GLU A 16 4.82 -10.54 1.25
N GLU A 17 4.77 -10.66 -0.09
CA GLU A 17 4.19 -9.63 -1.00
C GLU A 17 2.80 -9.18 -0.57
N ASN A 18 1.88 -10.13 -0.37
CA ASN A 18 0.48 -9.81 -0.13
C ASN A 18 0.27 -9.05 1.18
N GLU A 19 0.95 -9.47 2.26
CA GLU A 19 0.88 -8.83 3.56
C GLU A 19 1.47 -7.42 3.48
N GLU A 20 2.64 -7.29 2.88
CA GLU A 20 3.35 -6.02 2.76
C GLU A 20 2.65 -5.00 1.86
N LEU A 21 2.02 -5.47 0.79
CA LEU A 21 1.26 -4.62 -0.11
C LEU A 21 -0.06 -4.16 0.53
N GLU A 22 -0.74 -5.04 1.27
CA GLU A 22 -1.96 -4.70 1.99
C GLU A 22 -1.68 -3.64 3.08
N ASP A 23 -0.64 -3.85 3.89
CA ASP A 23 -0.19 -2.88 4.89
C ASP A 23 0.13 -1.52 4.26
N LEU A 24 0.87 -1.52 3.15
CA LEU A 24 1.18 -0.29 2.41
C LEU A 24 -0.08 0.42 1.90
N ILE A 25 -1.05 -0.33 1.36
CA ILE A 25 -2.34 0.21 0.89
C ILE A 25 -3.12 0.83 2.07
N GLN A 26 -3.19 0.14 3.20
CA GLN A 26 -3.89 0.62 4.38
C GLN A 26 -3.22 1.88 4.94
N CYS A 27 -1.90 1.91 5.05
CA CYS A 27 -1.15 3.09 5.45
C CYS A 27 -1.38 4.26 4.49
N LYS A 28 -1.44 4.03 3.17
CA LYS A 28 -1.72 5.11 2.19
C LYS A 28 -3.13 5.67 2.36
N LYS A 29 -4.13 4.80 2.55
CA LYS A 29 -5.50 5.22 2.82
C LYS A 29 -5.59 6.02 4.13
N ALA A 30 -4.92 5.57 5.18
CA ALA A 30 -4.86 6.27 6.45
C ALA A 30 -4.21 7.66 6.32
N TYR A 31 -3.05 7.73 5.66
CA TYR A 31 -2.36 8.99 5.38
C TYR A 31 -3.25 9.97 4.59
N GLY A 32 -3.93 9.49 3.55
CA GLY A 32 -4.88 10.27 2.76
C GLY A 32 -6.01 10.86 3.62
N LYS A 33 -6.63 10.05 4.47
CA LYS A 33 -7.67 10.49 5.41
C LYS A 33 -7.17 11.53 6.41
N VAL A 34 -5.94 11.38 6.91
CA VAL A 34 -5.36 12.36 7.85
C VAL A 34 -5.22 13.73 7.19
N ILE A 35 -4.77 13.78 5.93
CA ILE A 35 -4.68 15.03 5.17
C ILE A 35 -6.07 15.58 4.84
N GLU A 36 -6.97 14.75 4.31
CA GLU A 36 -8.32 15.16 3.87
C GLU A 36 -9.11 15.78 5.03
N TYR A 37 -9.12 15.12 6.18
CA TYR A 37 -9.87 15.55 7.36
C TYR A 37 -9.06 16.41 8.35
N LYS A 38 -7.80 16.74 8.01
CA LYS A 38 -6.88 17.55 8.85
C LYS A 38 -6.76 17.01 10.28
N LEU A 39 -6.68 15.68 10.42
CA LEU A 39 -6.72 14.98 11.70
C LEU A 39 -5.39 15.00 12.45
N GLU A 40 -4.30 15.40 11.80
CA GLU A 40 -2.94 15.38 12.36
C GLU A 40 -2.88 15.95 13.78
N LYS A 41 -3.47 17.12 14.05
CA LYS A 41 -3.43 17.75 15.38
C LYS A 41 -4.14 16.96 16.48
N GLN A 42 -5.01 16.03 16.13
CA GLN A 42 -5.82 15.22 17.06
C GLN A 42 -5.21 13.83 17.29
N MET A 43 -4.16 13.48 16.53
CA MET A 43 -3.48 12.19 16.65
C MET A 43 -2.40 12.21 17.72
N LYS A 44 -2.19 11.06 18.36
CA LYS A 44 -1.01 10.81 19.20
C LYS A 44 0.25 10.80 18.34
N ASP A 45 1.36 11.27 18.89
CA ASP A 45 2.62 11.38 18.13
C ASP A 45 3.17 10.02 17.67
N GLU A 46 2.95 8.95 18.45
CA GLU A 46 3.26 7.57 18.07
C GLU A 46 2.53 7.18 16.78
N SER A 47 1.21 7.39 16.72
CA SER A 47 0.40 7.09 15.53
C SER A 47 0.79 7.90 14.31
N LYS A 48 1.20 9.16 14.49
CA LYS A 48 1.72 9.99 13.39
C LYS A 48 3.02 9.39 12.84
N LYS A 49 3.91 8.99 13.75
CA LYS A 49 5.21 8.43 13.39
C LYS A 49 5.06 7.11 12.66
N ASP A 50 4.17 6.22 13.12
CA ASP A 50 3.91 4.94 12.47
C ASP A 50 3.46 5.14 11.03
N ILE A 51 2.45 5.98 10.78
CA ILE A 51 1.94 6.23 9.43
C ILE A 51 2.98 6.95 8.56
N SER A 52 3.70 7.95 9.10
CA SER A 52 4.67 8.74 8.32
C SER A 52 5.92 7.94 7.98
N SER A 53 6.31 6.99 8.83
CA SER A 53 7.52 6.16 8.66
C SER A 53 7.47 5.31 7.39
N TYR A 54 6.29 4.79 7.03
CA TYR A 54 6.05 4.03 5.81
C TYR A 54 6.38 4.80 4.52
N PHE A 55 6.34 6.13 4.57
CA PHE A 55 6.54 7.00 3.41
C PHE A 55 7.80 7.85 3.51
N GLY A 56 8.70 7.53 4.45
CA GLY A 56 9.90 8.33 4.70
C GLY A 56 9.59 9.81 4.97
N ALA A 57 8.37 10.10 5.43
CA ALA A 57 7.88 11.45 5.66
C ALA A 57 8.21 11.89 7.09
N LYS A 58 8.58 13.16 7.27
CA LYS A 58 8.78 13.73 8.61
C LYS A 58 7.46 14.11 9.29
N ASP A 59 6.47 14.39 8.48
CA ASP A 59 5.14 14.90 8.82
C ASP A 59 4.17 14.64 7.64
N PHE A 60 2.92 15.07 7.79
CA PHE A 60 1.90 14.93 6.74
C PHE A 60 1.98 16.01 5.65
N SER A 61 3.17 16.55 5.37
CA SER A 61 3.36 17.63 4.38
C SER A 61 3.45 17.13 2.94
N ILE A 62 3.66 15.82 2.73
CA ILE A 62 3.85 15.25 1.41
C ILE A 62 2.49 15.06 0.74
N LYS A 63 2.30 15.72 -0.41
CA LYS A 63 1.07 15.64 -1.21
C LYS A 63 0.89 14.28 -1.90
N PHE A 64 2.00 13.69 -2.37
CA PHE A 64 1.99 12.42 -3.08
C PHE A 64 3.02 11.47 -2.44
N THR A 65 2.53 10.47 -1.72
CA THR A 65 3.34 9.45 -1.04
C THR A 65 3.74 8.36 -2.02
N HIS A 66 4.63 8.69 -2.96
CA HIS A 66 5.20 7.70 -3.87
C HIS A 66 6.13 6.76 -3.10
N THR A 67 6.01 5.46 -3.37
CA THR A 67 6.83 4.40 -2.76
C THR A 67 7.21 3.44 -3.87
N ILE A 68 8.48 3.06 -3.94
CA ILE A 68 8.96 1.99 -4.84
C ILE A 68 8.97 0.71 -4.02
N VAL A 69 8.30 -0.33 -4.52
CA VAL A 69 8.34 -1.68 -3.95
C VAL A 69 9.10 -2.57 -4.92
N LEU A 70 10.15 -3.23 -4.45
CA LEU A 70 10.96 -4.19 -5.21
C LEU A 70 10.78 -5.56 -4.58
N PHE A 71 10.48 -6.56 -5.40
CA PHE A 71 10.43 -7.95 -4.94
C PHE A 71 11.79 -8.62 -5.12
N ASP A 72 12.37 -9.11 -4.02
CA ASP A 72 13.80 -9.54 -3.96
C ASP A 72 14.04 -10.89 -4.63
N ASP A 73 13.08 -11.80 -4.49
CA ASP A 73 13.07 -13.15 -5.04
C ASP A 73 12.02 -13.23 -6.15
N ALA A 74 12.50 -13.33 -7.39
CA ALA A 74 11.63 -13.72 -8.49
C ALA A 74 11.19 -15.18 -8.26
N ILE A 75 9.97 -15.38 -7.79
CA ILE A 75 9.23 -16.60 -8.13
C ILE A 75 9.28 -16.72 -9.66
N ASP A 76 9.53 -17.93 -10.17
CA ASP A 76 9.59 -18.19 -11.62
C ASP A 76 8.46 -17.44 -12.33
N LYS A 77 8.78 -16.75 -13.43
CA LYS A 77 7.87 -15.84 -14.14
C LYS A 77 6.52 -16.50 -14.42
N GLU A 78 6.53 -17.81 -14.66
CA GLU A 78 5.33 -18.60 -14.92
C GLU A 78 4.47 -18.78 -13.67
N THR A 79 5.06 -19.04 -12.51
CA THR A 79 4.34 -19.16 -11.23
C THR A 79 3.78 -17.81 -10.78
N SER A 80 4.57 -16.74 -10.88
CA SER A 80 4.12 -15.38 -10.51
C SER A 80 3.01 -14.87 -11.42
N TRP A 81 3.10 -15.11 -12.74
CA TRP A 81 2.03 -14.79 -13.68
C TRP A 81 0.75 -15.56 -13.38
N ASN A 82 0.86 -16.86 -13.12
CA ASN A 82 -0.29 -17.71 -12.82
C ASN A 82 -0.99 -17.30 -11.52
N GLU A 83 -0.25 -16.97 -10.46
CA GLU A 83 -0.82 -16.49 -9.19
C GLU A 83 -1.55 -15.16 -9.38
N ASN A 84 -0.94 -14.20 -10.10
CA ASN A 84 -1.58 -12.92 -10.42
C ASN A 84 -2.87 -13.09 -11.22
N VAL A 85 -2.89 -13.98 -12.22
CA VAL A 85 -4.11 -14.31 -12.98
C VAL A 85 -5.20 -14.88 -12.08
N GLN A 86 -4.85 -15.75 -11.11
CA GLN A 86 -5.84 -16.31 -10.18
C GLN A 86 -6.36 -15.26 -9.18
N LEU A 87 -5.51 -14.34 -8.72
CA LEU A 87 -5.92 -13.23 -7.85
C LEU A 87 -6.94 -12.32 -8.55
N CYS A 88 -6.64 -11.85 -9.77
CA CYS A 88 -7.58 -11.05 -10.54
C CYS A 88 -8.92 -11.78 -10.77
N ARG A 89 -8.87 -13.09 -10.99
CA ARG A 89 -10.08 -13.92 -11.15
C ARG A 89 -10.91 -13.99 -9.87
N ARG A 90 -10.28 -14.09 -8.69
CA ARG A 90 -10.99 -14.08 -7.39
C ARG A 90 -11.62 -12.73 -7.11
N GLU A 91 -10.91 -11.63 -7.36
CA GLU A 91 -11.45 -10.27 -7.17
C GLU A 91 -12.68 -10.03 -8.06
N THR A 92 -12.59 -10.41 -9.34
CA THR A 92 -13.72 -10.31 -10.27
C THR A 92 -14.94 -11.11 -9.78
N LEU A 93 -14.73 -12.30 -9.23
CA LEU A 93 -15.80 -13.12 -8.68
C LEU A 93 -16.41 -12.52 -7.40
N LEU A 94 -15.59 -11.90 -6.55
CA LEU A 94 -16.05 -11.21 -5.34
C LEU A 94 -16.88 -9.97 -5.70
N GLU A 95 -16.46 -9.18 -6.69
CA GLU A 95 -17.25 -8.06 -7.19
C GLU A 95 -18.59 -8.52 -7.76
N GLN A 96 -18.61 -9.59 -8.56
CA GLN A 96 -19.85 -10.16 -9.09
C GLN A 96 -20.77 -10.65 -7.97
N TYR A 97 -20.23 -11.35 -6.97
CA TYR A 97 -21.00 -11.81 -5.81
C TYR A 97 -21.61 -10.64 -5.03
N ASN A 98 -20.81 -9.61 -4.72
CA ASN A 98 -21.26 -8.44 -3.98
C ASN A 98 -22.33 -7.65 -4.74
N ASN A 99 -22.24 -7.57 -6.07
CA ASN A 99 -23.23 -6.89 -6.91
C ASN A 99 -24.53 -7.71 -7.09
N ASN A 100 -24.45 -9.04 -6.98
CA ASN A 100 -25.62 -9.92 -7.11
C ASN A 100 -26.33 -10.19 -5.77
N GLY A 101 -25.69 -9.93 -4.64
CA GLY A 101 -26.25 -10.12 -3.29
C GLY A 101 -27.12 -8.97 -2.77
N THR A 102 -27.29 -7.89 -3.53
CA THR A 102 -28.12 -6.72 -3.16
C THR A 102 -29.51 -6.71 -3.78
N ALA A 103 -29.97 -7.83 -4.32
CA ALA A 103 -31.32 -8.00 -4.87
C ALA A 103 -32.17 -8.96 -4.03
N GLU A 104 -32.45 -8.59 -2.77
CA GLU A 104 -33.62 -9.05 -2.01
C GLU A 104 -34.22 -7.89 -1.21
#